data_AF-A0A9D8JSS8-F1
#
_entry.id   AF-A0A9D8JSS8-F1
#
_cell.length_a   1.000
_cell.length_b   1.000
_cell.length_c   1.000
_cell.angle_alpha   90.00
_cell.angle_beta   90.00
_cell.angle_gamma   90.00
#
_symmetry.space_group_name_H-M   'P 1'
#
loop_
_entity.id
_entity.type
_entity.pdbx_description
1 polymer ?
#
loop_
_entity_poly.entity_id
_entity_poly.type
_entity_poly.pdbx_seq_one_letter_code
_entity_poly.pdbx_strand_id
1 'polypeptide(L)'
;MTTVTEVFTKDAALLGREPEAALRFKADLAQGIPWLTALLEAIERWDLHAEVVGDRFYVYLVADEALDWLVLAERLLASVQGLVPVEETEALLLYGRLPSPLSADDFRRLIGPAKHRAVTNFWYGISVEEAIHLAVEREVRKSRRASGKPEETRLDEIVYERIYGAAQAELIKRFCEERKEKPPAEMSLTLMKEFTYWLFKLRLKSSDPARLASDTKKGLDLLRSLGQGALYGIP
;
A
#
# COMPACT_ATOMS: atom_id res chain seq x y z
N MET A 1 2.78 17.23 -23.35
CA MET A 1 3.29 16.06 -22.62
C MET A 1 3.37 16.48 -21.18
N THR A 2 2.25 16.34 -20.49
CA THR A 2 2.09 16.60 -19.07
C THR A 2 2.71 15.40 -18.37
N THR A 3 3.93 15.56 -17.88
CA THR A 3 4.62 14.54 -17.08
C THR A 3 3.71 14.15 -15.92
N VAL A 4 3.80 12.90 -15.45
CA VAL A 4 3.06 12.40 -14.27
C VAL A 4 3.15 13.37 -13.08
N THR A 5 4.23 14.16 -13.02
CA THR A 5 4.42 15.31 -12.13
C THR A 5 3.30 16.36 -12.16
N GLU A 6 2.72 16.69 -13.32
CA GLU A 6 1.74 17.78 -13.48
C GLU A 6 0.31 17.41 -13.00
N VAL A 7 -0.03 16.13 -12.88
CA VAL A 7 -1.34 15.71 -12.36
C VAL A 7 -1.38 15.75 -10.82
N PHE A 8 -0.23 15.57 -10.17
CA PHE A 8 -0.08 15.66 -8.71
C PHE A 8 0.29 17.07 -8.22
N THR A 9 0.51 18.04 -9.11
CA THR A 9 0.93 19.41 -8.75
C THR A 9 -0.15 20.32 -8.17
N LYS A 10 -1.42 19.90 -8.08
CA LYS A 10 -2.43 20.77 -7.45
C LYS A 10 -2.28 20.88 -5.93
N ASP A 11 -1.70 19.88 -5.28
CA ASP A 11 -1.41 19.88 -3.83
C ASP A 11 0.09 20.00 -3.49
N ALA A 12 0.98 19.85 -4.49
CA ALA A 12 2.43 20.01 -4.30
C ALA A 12 2.88 21.46 -4.02
N ALA A 13 1.94 22.41 -3.88
CA ALA A 13 2.19 23.83 -3.69
C ALA A 13 2.56 24.24 -2.24
N LEU A 14 2.66 23.30 -1.29
CA LEU A 14 3.18 23.59 0.06
C LEU A 14 4.71 23.48 0.11
N LEU A 15 5.35 24.45 -0.55
CA LEU A 15 6.80 24.65 -0.55
C LEU A 15 7.33 24.88 0.88
N GLY A 16 8.09 23.91 1.39
CA GLY A 16 9.14 24.12 2.39
C GLY A 16 8.75 24.30 3.86
N ARG A 17 7.46 24.29 4.21
CA ARG A 17 7.03 24.31 5.62
C ARG A 17 6.77 22.90 6.11
N GLU A 18 7.40 22.53 7.22
CA GLU A 18 7.12 21.26 7.88
C GLU A 18 5.64 21.20 8.30
N PRO A 19 4.89 20.14 7.94
CA PRO A 19 3.48 20.01 8.28
C PRO A 19 3.24 20.08 9.79
N GLU A 20 2.11 20.65 10.20
CA GLU A 20 1.80 20.82 11.63
C GLU A 20 1.78 19.48 12.38
N ALA A 21 1.30 18.41 11.74
CA ALA A 21 1.32 17.07 12.28
C ALA A 21 2.75 16.56 12.57
N ALA A 22 3.73 16.86 11.72
CA ALA A 22 5.14 16.51 11.97
C ALA A 22 5.74 17.33 13.13
N LEU A 23 5.42 18.62 13.22
CA LEU A 23 5.86 19.47 14.33
C LEU A 23 5.29 18.99 15.68
N ARG A 24 3.99 18.64 15.70
CA ARG A 24 3.33 18.08 16.88
C ARG A 24 3.91 16.73 17.26
N PHE A 25 4.16 15.85 16.30
CA PHE A 25 4.81 14.56 16.56
C PHE A 25 6.13 14.74 17.31
N LYS A 26 6.99 15.67 16.87
CA LYS A 26 8.23 16.00 17.56
C LYS A 26 8.01 16.53 18.99
N ALA A 27 7.00 17.37 19.18
CA ALA A 27 6.65 17.91 20.50
C ALA A 27 6.12 16.82 21.45
N ASP A 28 5.37 15.85 20.94
CA ASP A 28 4.81 14.73 21.71
C ASP A 28 5.93 13.81 22.21
N LEU A 29 6.92 13.52 21.36
CA LEU A 29 8.11 12.76 21.77
C LEU A 29 8.90 13.49 22.87
N ALA A 30 9.06 14.81 22.76
CA ALA A 30 9.74 15.62 23.78
C ALA A 30 9.00 15.62 25.13
N GLN A 31 7.69 15.39 25.13
CA GLN A 31 6.86 15.25 26.33
C GLN A 31 6.87 13.82 26.91
N GLY A 32 7.57 12.88 26.27
CA GLY A 32 7.66 11.49 26.73
C GLY A 32 6.46 10.63 26.35
N ILE A 33 5.64 11.05 25.38
CA ILE A 33 4.57 10.21 24.85
C ILE A 33 5.20 9.00 24.12
N PRO A 34 4.71 7.76 24.34
CA PRO A 34 5.21 6.59 23.61
C PRO A 34 5.17 6.83 22.09
N TRP A 35 6.29 6.59 21.41
CA TRP A 35 6.46 7.06 20.03
C TRP A 35 5.45 6.43 19.05
N LEU A 36 5.06 5.17 19.25
CA LEU A 36 4.04 4.53 18.41
C LEU A 36 2.69 5.24 18.55
N THR A 37 2.30 5.62 19.76
CA THR A 37 1.08 6.38 20.02
C THR A 37 1.15 7.73 19.31
N ALA A 38 2.23 8.49 19.53
CA ALA A 38 2.43 9.80 18.91
C ALA A 38 2.46 9.72 17.37
N LEU A 39 3.03 8.64 16.82
CA LEU A 39 3.10 8.40 15.38
C LEU A 39 1.70 8.19 14.77
N LEU A 40 0.90 7.28 15.34
CA LEU A 40 -0.45 6.99 14.82
C LEU A 40 -1.36 8.21 14.94
N GLU A 41 -1.21 8.96 16.02
CA GLU A 41 -1.87 10.22 16.25
C GLU A 41 -1.43 11.33 15.27
N ALA A 42 -0.17 11.34 14.84
CA ALA A 42 0.30 12.24 13.79
C ALA A 42 -0.22 11.85 12.40
N ILE A 43 -0.34 10.54 12.12
CA ILE A 43 -0.96 10.02 10.90
C ILE A 43 -2.43 10.41 10.80
N GLU A 44 -3.17 10.35 11.91
CA GLU A 44 -4.58 10.79 11.97
C GLU A 44 -4.75 12.23 11.46
N ARG A 45 -3.85 13.11 11.92
CA ARG A 45 -3.87 14.55 11.64
C ARG A 45 -3.21 14.94 10.32
N TRP A 46 -2.61 14.00 9.60
CA TRP A 46 -1.92 14.27 8.35
C TRP A 46 -2.91 14.56 7.22
N ASP A 47 -2.75 15.69 6.54
CA ASP A 47 -3.69 16.18 5.53
C ASP A 47 -3.19 16.04 4.09
N LEU A 48 -1.89 15.90 3.87
CA LEU A 48 -1.32 15.78 2.53
C LEU A 48 -1.51 14.39 1.93
N HIS A 49 -1.89 14.34 0.65
CA HIS A 49 -1.98 13.10 -0.12
C HIS A 49 -0.62 12.66 -0.66
N ALA A 50 0.23 13.63 -1.00
CA ALA A 50 1.57 13.47 -1.51
C ALA A 50 2.41 14.72 -1.19
N GLU A 51 3.72 14.58 -1.16
CA GLU A 51 4.65 15.72 -1.03
C GLU A 51 6.01 15.41 -1.68
N VAL A 52 6.80 16.46 -1.91
CA VAL A 52 8.21 16.33 -2.31
C VAL A 52 9.08 16.82 -1.15
N VAL A 53 9.97 15.96 -0.67
CA VAL A 53 10.90 16.28 0.43
C VAL A 53 12.30 15.97 -0.06
N GLY A 54 13.11 17.01 -0.25
CA GLY A 54 14.40 16.87 -0.92
C GLY A 54 14.22 16.41 -2.37
N ASP A 55 14.83 15.29 -2.73
CA ASP A 55 14.75 14.63 -4.03
C ASP A 55 13.68 13.52 -4.08
N ARG A 56 13.00 13.26 -2.96
CA ARG A 56 12.06 12.16 -2.84
C ARG A 56 10.62 12.61 -2.98
N PHE A 57 9.89 11.92 -3.84
CA PHE A 57 8.44 12.06 -3.98
C PHE A 57 7.73 11.00 -3.14
N TYR A 58 6.93 11.46 -2.19
CA TYR A 58 6.10 10.62 -1.34
C TYR A 58 4.65 10.66 -1.81
N VAL A 59 4.04 9.49 -1.94
CA VAL A 59 2.60 9.34 -2.18
C VAL A 59 2.02 8.48 -1.06
N TYR A 60 1.20 9.09 -0.23
CA TYR A 60 0.61 8.46 0.94
C TYR A 60 -0.75 7.86 0.61
N LEU A 61 -1.58 8.59 -0.14
CA LEU A 61 -2.94 8.18 -0.47
C LEU A 61 -3.03 7.76 -1.94
N VAL A 62 -3.13 6.45 -2.16
CA VAL A 62 -3.27 5.85 -3.48
C VAL A 62 -4.71 5.98 -3.96
N ALA A 63 -4.89 6.50 -5.18
CA ALA A 63 -6.19 6.71 -5.81
C ALA A 63 -7.21 7.43 -4.91
N ASP A 64 -6.74 8.36 -4.07
CA ASP A 64 -7.51 9.15 -3.09
C ASP A 64 -8.33 8.33 -2.07
N GLU A 65 -8.06 7.02 -1.94
CA GLU A 65 -8.88 6.10 -1.13
C GLU A 65 -8.05 5.18 -0.21
N ALA A 66 -6.81 4.84 -0.58
CA ALA A 66 -6.02 3.80 0.04
C ALA A 66 -4.73 4.37 0.65
N LEU A 67 -4.62 4.40 1.98
CA LEU A 67 -3.50 4.99 2.71
C LEU A 67 -2.38 3.97 2.92
N ASP A 68 -1.21 4.22 2.32
CA ASP A 68 0.05 3.57 2.66
C ASP A 68 0.64 4.21 3.92
N TRP A 69 0.15 3.77 5.08
CA TRP A 69 0.52 4.38 6.36
C TRP A 69 2.00 4.14 6.73
N LEU A 70 2.67 3.13 6.16
CA LEU A 70 4.09 2.87 6.41
C LEU A 70 4.96 3.88 5.66
N VAL A 71 4.59 4.28 4.44
CA VAL A 71 5.27 5.37 3.72
C VAL A 71 5.11 6.69 4.46
N LEU A 72 3.93 6.94 5.05
CA LEU A 72 3.74 8.12 5.90
C LEU A 72 4.49 8.00 7.24
N ALA A 73 4.56 6.81 7.82
CA ALA A 73 5.35 6.56 9.02
C ALA A 73 6.84 6.83 8.78
N GLU A 74 7.37 6.36 7.65
CA GLU A 74 8.74 6.65 7.23
C GLU A 74 9.00 8.15 7.16
N ARG A 75 8.09 8.91 6.53
CA ARG A 75 8.18 10.37 6.43
C ARG A 75 8.23 11.05 7.80
N LEU A 76 7.37 10.63 8.73
CA LEU A 76 7.29 11.19 10.07
C LEU A 76 8.52 10.82 10.91
N LEU A 77 8.97 9.57 10.84
CA LEU A 77 10.15 9.10 11.57
C LEU A 77 11.44 9.78 11.06
N ALA A 78 11.50 10.11 9.76
CA ALA A 78 12.60 10.87 9.19
C ALA A 78 12.71 12.31 9.76
N SER A 79 11.62 12.92 10.24
CA SER A 79 11.69 14.28 10.83
C SER A 79 12.14 14.32 12.29
N VAL A 80 12.22 13.16 12.94
CA VAL A 80 12.57 13.00 14.36
C VAL A 80 13.78 12.07 14.55
N GLN A 81 14.65 11.96 13.55
CA GLN A 81 15.84 11.12 13.62
C GLN A 81 16.63 11.36 14.91
N GLY A 82 16.97 10.27 15.60
CA GLY A 82 17.66 10.29 16.89
C GLY A 82 16.76 10.42 18.13
N LEU A 83 15.45 10.64 17.97
CA LEU A 83 14.47 10.64 19.08
C LEU A 83 13.76 9.29 19.27
N VAL A 84 13.85 8.40 18.27
CA VAL A 84 13.25 7.05 18.29
C VAL A 84 14.38 6.02 18.08
N PRO A 85 14.36 4.85 18.76
CA PRO A 85 15.35 3.80 18.52
C PRO A 85 15.39 3.37 17.04
N VAL A 86 16.61 3.28 16.50
CA VAL A 86 16.82 2.95 15.08
C VAL A 86 16.37 1.52 14.79
N GLU A 87 16.66 0.60 15.70
CA GLU A 87 16.30 -0.82 15.56
C GLU A 87 14.78 -1.00 15.51
N GLU A 88 14.03 -0.26 16.31
CA GLU A 88 12.57 -0.29 16.30
C GLU A 88 12.00 0.38 15.03
N THR A 89 12.63 1.45 14.57
CA THR A 89 12.27 2.13 13.32
C THR A 89 12.45 1.20 12.12
N GLU A 90 13.62 0.56 12.00
CA GLU A 90 13.88 -0.44 10.95
C GLU A 90 12.94 -1.64 11.07
N ALA A 91 12.68 -2.11 12.30
CA ALA A 91 11.74 -3.19 12.55
C ALA A 91 10.32 -2.89 12.03
N LEU A 92 9.85 -1.65 12.24
CA LEU A 92 8.56 -1.19 11.74
C LEU A 92 8.57 -1.03 10.22
N LEU A 93 9.53 -0.29 9.67
CA LEU A 93 9.49 0.10 8.25
C LEU A 93 9.79 -1.05 7.30
N LEU A 94 10.67 -1.99 7.70
CA LEU A 94 11.06 -3.12 6.84
C LEU A 94 10.23 -4.37 7.12
N TYR A 95 9.82 -4.58 8.38
CA TYR A 95 9.16 -5.81 8.80
C TYR A 95 7.79 -5.60 9.45
N GLY A 96 7.25 -4.37 9.45
CA GLY A 96 5.93 -4.05 10.02
C GLY A 96 5.79 -4.43 11.48
N ARG A 97 6.91 -4.59 12.20
CA ARG A 97 6.89 -5.00 13.61
C ARG A 97 6.74 -3.77 14.48
N LEU A 98 5.65 -3.74 15.23
CA LEU A 98 5.41 -2.70 16.22
C LEU A 98 6.40 -2.81 17.39
N PRO A 99 6.85 -1.69 17.97
CA PRO A 99 7.73 -1.68 19.15
C PRO A 99 7.09 -2.28 20.40
N SER A 100 5.76 -2.25 20.46
CA SER A 100 4.96 -2.78 21.55
C SER A 100 3.67 -3.39 21.00
N PRO A 101 3.08 -4.38 21.70
CA PRO A 101 1.78 -4.94 21.32
C PRO A 101 0.70 -3.85 21.31
N LEU A 102 -0.09 -3.81 20.23
CA LEU A 102 -1.20 -2.89 20.06
C LEU A 102 -2.44 -3.68 19.61
N SER A 103 -3.58 -3.44 20.25
CA SER A 103 -4.83 -4.08 19.87
C SER A 103 -5.40 -3.44 18.61
N ALA A 104 -6.26 -4.18 17.88
CA ALA A 104 -6.93 -3.64 16.70
C ALA A 104 -7.80 -2.41 17.02
N ASP A 105 -8.50 -2.47 18.16
CA ASP A 105 -9.34 -1.36 18.64
C ASP A 105 -8.51 -0.12 19.01
N ASP A 106 -7.34 -0.30 19.63
CA ASP A 106 -6.46 0.82 19.97
C ASP A 106 -5.85 1.47 18.73
N PHE A 107 -5.39 0.68 17.75
CA PHE A 107 -4.92 1.23 16.48
C PHE A 107 -6.01 2.03 15.78
N ARG A 108 -7.22 1.48 15.67
CA ARG A 108 -8.37 2.17 15.09
C ARG A 108 -8.72 3.46 15.82
N ARG A 109 -8.62 3.46 17.14
CA ARG A 109 -8.86 4.65 17.97
C ARG A 109 -7.80 5.72 17.75
N LEU A 110 -6.53 5.34 17.67
CA LEU A 110 -5.40 6.27 17.54
C LEU A 110 -5.28 6.86 16.14
N ILE A 111 -5.41 6.04 15.10
CA ILE A 111 -5.32 6.50 13.70
C ILE A 111 -6.59 7.20 13.23
N GLY A 112 -7.70 7.05 13.96
CA GLY A 112 -8.98 7.64 13.64
C GLY A 112 -9.78 6.87 12.56
N PRO A 113 -11.11 6.98 12.55
CA PRO A 113 -11.98 6.14 11.72
C PRO A 113 -11.81 6.37 10.21
N ALA A 114 -11.47 7.59 9.78
CA ALA A 114 -11.26 7.92 8.38
C ALA A 114 -9.97 7.30 7.84
N LYS A 115 -8.82 7.53 8.52
CA LYS A 115 -7.54 6.93 8.13
C LYS A 115 -7.56 5.42 8.29
N HIS A 116 -8.21 4.89 9.33
CA HIS A 116 -8.38 3.45 9.50
C HIS A 116 -9.03 2.83 8.26
N ARG A 117 -10.13 3.40 7.77
CA ARG A 117 -10.77 2.93 6.53
C ARG A 117 -9.82 3.00 5.33
N ALA A 118 -9.04 4.06 5.21
CA ALA A 118 -8.07 4.20 4.13
C ALA A 118 -6.92 3.17 4.25
N VAL A 119 -6.46 2.86 5.45
CA VAL A 119 -5.49 1.77 5.70
C VAL A 119 -6.09 0.42 5.34
N THR A 120 -7.35 0.17 5.73
CA THR A 120 -8.06 -1.05 5.35
C THR A 120 -8.19 -1.16 3.82
N ASN A 121 -8.48 -0.07 3.12
CA ASN A 121 -8.53 -0.03 1.66
C ASN A 121 -7.17 -0.37 1.03
N PHE A 122 -6.06 0.16 1.58
CA PHE A 122 -4.72 -0.19 1.12
C PHE A 122 -4.42 -1.66 1.36
N TRP A 123 -4.72 -2.17 2.55
CA TRP A 123 -4.47 -3.55 2.91
C TRP A 123 -5.19 -4.52 1.99
N TYR A 124 -6.51 -4.38 1.83
CA TYR A 124 -7.29 -5.27 0.96
C TYR A 124 -7.08 -5.00 -0.52
N GLY A 125 -6.97 -3.73 -0.90
CA GLY A 125 -6.97 -3.33 -2.30
C GLY A 125 -5.61 -3.38 -2.97
N ILE A 126 -4.52 -3.39 -2.21
CA ILE A 126 -3.16 -3.46 -2.75
C ILE A 126 -2.44 -4.67 -2.19
N SER A 127 -2.17 -4.73 -0.88
CA SER A 127 -1.32 -5.80 -0.31
C SER A 127 -1.93 -7.19 -0.45
N VAL A 128 -3.22 -7.36 -0.16
CA VAL A 128 -3.93 -8.62 -0.36
C VAL A 128 -4.07 -8.92 -1.85
N GLU A 129 -4.27 -7.92 -2.70
CA GLU A 129 -4.35 -8.11 -4.16
C GLU A 129 -3.03 -8.64 -4.74
N GLU A 130 -1.89 -8.07 -4.36
CA GLU A 130 -0.55 -8.53 -4.72
C GLU A 130 -0.29 -9.95 -4.19
N ALA A 131 -0.73 -10.26 -2.98
CA ALA A 131 -0.63 -11.60 -2.42
C ALA A 131 -1.45 -12.62 -3.21
N ILE A 132 -2.61 -12.24 -3.76
CA ILE A 132 -3.42 -13.12 -4.61
C ILE A 132 -2.67 -13.43 -5.90
N HIS A 133 -2.03 -12.43 -6.52
CA HIS A 133 -1.17 -12.64 -7.70
C HIS A 133 -0.08 -13.66 -7.39
N LEU A 134 0.68 -13.44 -6.31
CA LEU A 134 1.75 -14.34 -5.91
C LEU A 134 1.23 -15.75 -5.56
N ALA A 135 0.06 -15.87 -4.94
CA ALA A 135 -0.53 -17.17 -4.62
C ALA A 135 -0.91 -17.94 -5.89
N VAL A 136 -1.54 -17.27 -6.85
CA VAL A 136 -1.91 -17.86 -8.15
C VAL A 136 -0.65 -18.22 -8.94
N GLU A 137 0.36 -17.36 -8.94
CA GLU A 137 1.65 -17.62 -9.59
C GLU A 137 2.33 -18.87 -9.02
N ARG A 138 2.34 -19.04 -7.69
CA ARG A 138 2.84 -20.24 -7.00
C ARG A 138 2.08 -21.50 -7.41
N GLU A 139 0.76 -21.43 -7.54
CA GLU A 139 -0.06 -22.55 -8.03
C GLU A 139 0.28 -22.93 -9.47
N VAL A 140 0.39 -21.94 -10.37
CA VAL A 140 0.75 -22.15 -11.78
C VAL A 140 2.12 -22.81 -11.88
N ARG A 141 3.13 -22.29 -11.17
CA ARG A 141 4.46 -22.90 -11.13
C ARG A 141 4.42 -24.33 -10.60
N LYS A 142 3.69 -24.58 -9.52
CA LYS A 142 3.56 -25.93 -8.94
C LYS A 142 2.93 -26.90 -9.94
N SER A 143 1.85 -26.51 -10.59
CA SER A 143 1.17 -27.33 -11.60
C SER A 143 2.06 -27.65 -12.80
N ARG A 144 2.80 -26.66 -13.31
CA ARG A 144 3.74 -26.84 -14.43
C ARG A 144 4.89 -27.78 -14.06
N ARG A 145 5.51 -27.59 -12.89
CA ARG A 145 6.57 -28.49 -12.38
C ARG A 145 6.08 -29.93 -12.24
N ALA A 146 4.88 -30.14 -11.69
CA ALA A 146 4.28 -31.46 -11.58
C ALA A 146 4.01 -32.11 -12.95
N SER A 147 3.84 -31.30 -13.99
CA SER A 147 3.63 -31.75 -15.37
C SER A 147 4.93 -31.83 -16.20
N GLY A 148 6.10 -31.65 -15.57
CA GLY A 148 7.40 -31.65 -16.25
C GLY A 148 7.60 -30.52 -17.28
N LYS A 149 6.76 -29.48 -17.24
CA LYS A 149 6.88 -28.33 -18.16
C LYS A 149 8.02 -27.41 -17.71
N PRO A 150 8.77 -26.80 -18.65
CA PRO A 150 9.80 -25.82 -18.32
C PRO A 150 9.20 -24.57 -17.66
N GLU A 151 10.07 -23.78 -17.02
CA GLU A 151 9.70 -22.48 -16.46
C GLU A 151 9.13 -21.58 -17.57
N GLU A 152 8.03 -20.89 -17.27
CA GLU A 152 7.34 -20.04 -18.23
C GLU A 152 7.86 -18.61 -18.11
N THR A 153 8.17 -17.98 -19.23
CA THR A 153 8.68 -16.61 -19.24
C THR A 153 7.56 -15.59 -19.06
N ARG A 154 6.32 -15.95 -19.43
CA ARG A 154 5.12 -15.09 -19.31
C ARG A 154 4.15 -15.59 -18.23
N LEU A 155 4.66 -15.85 -17.02
CA LEU A 155 3.84 -16.32 -15.90
C LEU A 155 2.84 -15.26 -15.44
N ASP A 156 3.23 -14.00 -15.49
CA ASP A 156 2.40 -12.83 -15.24
C ASP A 156 1.11 -12.86 -16.07
N GLU A 157 1.19 -13.05 -17.38
CA GLU A 157 0.01 -13.09 -18.25
C GLU A 157 -0.96 -14.19 -17.86
N ILE A 158 -0.45 -15.38 -17.51
CA ILE A 158 -1.27 -16.49 -17.03
C ILE A 158 -1.96 -16.14 -15.72
N VAL A 159 -1.28 -15.42 -14.83
CA VAL A 159 -1.84 -14.98 -13.54
C VAL A 159 -2.95 -13.95 -13.78
N TYR A 160 -2.73 -12.94 -14.61
CA TYR A 160 -3.74 -11.93 -14.95
C TYR A 160 -4.98 -12.56 -15.61
N GLU A 161 -4.79 -13.44 -16.60
CA GLU A 161 -5.88 -14.18 -17.24
C GLU A 161 -6.65 -15.03 -16.22
N ARG A 162 -5.95 -15.69 -15.29
CA ARG A 162 -6.58 -16.55 -14.30
C ARG A 162 -7.35 -15.77 -13.24
N ILE A 163 -6.90 -14.58 -12.84
CA ILE A 163 -7.58 -13.78 -11.81
C ILE A 163 -8.70 -12.94 -12.42
N TYR A 164 -8.43 -12.25 -13.54
CA TYR A 164 -9.33 -11.23 -14.10
C TYR A 164 -9.98 -11.63 -15.43
N GLY A 165 -9.52 -12.72 -16.07
CA GLY A 165 -10.03 -13.16 -17.37
C GLY A 165 -9.54 -12.34 -18.56
N ALA A 166 -8.48 -11.55 -18.39
CA ALA A 166 -7.89 -10.72 -19.44
C ALA A 166 -6.36 -10.60 -19.27
N ALA A 167 -5.66 -10.33 -20.37
CA ALA A 167 -4.22 -10.09 -20.38
C ALA A 167 -3.86 -8.78 -19.66
N GLN A 168 -2.64 -8.68 -19.13
CA GLN A 168 -2.22 -7.51 -18.36
C GLN A 168 -2.28 -6.23 -19.21
N ALA A 169 -1.81 -6.29 -20.45
CA ALA A 169 -1.79 -5.15 -21.37
C ALA A 169 -3.20 -4.62 -21.66
N GLU A 170 -4.21 -5.50 -21.72
CA GLU A 170 -5.60 -5.10 -21.91
C GLU A 170 -6.15 -4.40 -20.66
N LEU A 171 -5.84 -4.94 -19.48
CA LEU A 171 -6.25 -4.35 -18.20
C LEU A 171 -5.62 -2.97 -17.99
N ILE A 172 -4.33 -2.81 -18.30
CA ILE A 172 -3.64 -1.50 -18.25
C ILE A 172 -4.31 -0.52 -19.22
N LYS A 173 -4.62 -0.96 -20.45
CA LYS A 173 -5.31 -0.11 -21.42
C LYS A 173 -6.66 0.39 -20.88
N ARG A 174 -7.49 -0.51 -20.32
CA ARG A 174 -8.78 -0.15 -19.72
C ARG A 174 -8.61 0.82 -18.55
N PHE A 175 -7.65 0.56 -17.67
CA PHE A 175 -7.32 1.45 -16.54
C PHE A 175 -6.96 2.87 -17.01
N CYS A 176 -6.11 3.00 -18.04
CA CYS A 176 -5.75 4.30 -18.60
C CYS A 176 -6.94 4.98 -19.31
N GLU A 177 -7.75 4.22 -20.04
CA GLU A 177 -8.96 4.73 -20.71
C GLU A 177 -9.98 5.31 -19.71
N GLU A 178 -10.22 4.64 -18.59
CA GLU A 178 -11.10 5.14 -17.51
C GLU A 178 -10.58 6.44 -16.90
N ARG A 179 -9.25 6.61 -16.83
CA ARG A 179 -8.59 7.83 -16.36
C ARG A 179 -8.48 8.93 -17.43
N LYS A 180 -8.84 8.63 -18.68
CA LYS A 180 -8.62 9.50 -19.85
C LYS A 180 -7.14 9.83 -20.08
N GLU A 181 -6.26 8.90 -19.73
CA GLU A 181 -4.81 9.00 -19.89
C GLU A 181 -4.32 8.00 -20.96
N LYS A 182 -3.12 8.22 -21.48
CA LYS A 182 -2.46 7.23 -22.35
C LYS A 182 -1.64 6.27 -21.49
N PRO A 183 -1.54 4.98 -21.85
CA PRO A 183 -0.61 4.07 -21.20
C PRO A 183 0.81 4.65 -21.22
N PRO A 184 1.51 4.68 -20.09
CA PRO A 184 2.89 5.16 -20.04
C PRO A 184 3.83 4.17 -20.72
N ALA A 185 5.02 4.63 -21.09
CA ALA A 185 6.08 3.75 -21.59
C ALA A 185 6.61 2.82 -20.47
N GLU A 186 6.66 3.33 -19.23
CA GLU A 186 7.11 2.61 -18.05
C GLU A 186 6.14 2.84 -16.90
N MET A 187 5.86 1.80 -16.12
CA MET A 187 5.02 1.88 -14.94
C MET A 187 5.86 2.28 -13.73
N SER A 188 5.60 3.46 -13.16
CA SER A 188 6.17 3.83 -11.86
C SER A 188 5.58 2.97 -10.74
N LEU A 189 6.27 2.87 -9.61
CA LEU A 189 5.75 2.14 -8.44
C LEU A 189 4.40 2.70 -7.97
N THR A 190 4.25 4.03 -7.96
CA THR A 190 2.98 4.69 -7.63
C THR A 190 1.87 4.26 -8.58
N LEU A 191 2.12 4.32 -9.89
CA LEU A 191 1.11 3.96 -10.88
C LEU A 191 0.78 2.46 -10.83
N MET A 192 1.77 1.62 -10.49
CA MET A 192 1.54 0.19 -10.26
C MET A 192 0.60 -0.03 -9.06
N LYS A 193 0.80 0.68 -7.94
CA LYS A 193 -0.12 0.61 -6.79
C LYS A 193 -1.53 1.08 -7.15
N GLU A 194 -1.67 2.15 -7.91
CA GLU A 194 -2.97 2.63 -8.39
C GLU A 194 -3.65 1.63 -9.33
N PHE A 195 -2.88 1.00 -10.22
CA PHE A 195 -3.36 -0.04 -11.10
C PHE A 195 -3.81 -1.28 -10.31
N THR A 196 -3.02 -1.74 -9.33
CA THR A 196 -3.39 -2.83 -8.43
C THR A 196 -4.69 -2.52 -7.67
N TYR A 197 -4.81 -1.31 -7.12
CA TYR A 197 -6.04 -0.89 -6.44
C TYR A 197 -7.25 -0.85 -7.38
N TRP A 198 -7.05 -0.44 -8.63
CA TRP A 198 -8.09 -0.52 -9.67
C TRP A 198 -8.48 -1.97 -9.99
N LEU A 199 -7.53 -2.91 -10.07
CA LEU A 199 -7.81 -4.33 -10.28
C LEU A 199 -8.63 -4.94 -9.14
N PHE A 200 -8.33 -4.57 -7.90
CA PHE A 200 -9.16 -4.93 -6.75
C PHE A 200 -10.60 -4.43 -6.94
N LYS A 201 -10.79 -3.15 -7.29
CA LYS A 201 -12.11 -2.57 -7.56
C LYS A 201 -12.82 -3.26 -8.74
N LEU A 202 -12.08 -3.64 -9.77
CA LEU A 202 -12.61 -4.43 -10.89
C LEU A 202 -13.14 -5.78 -10.38
N ARG A 203 -12.33 -6.53 -9.62
CA ARG A 203 -12.72 -7.84 -9.07
C ARG A 203 -13.95 -7.76 -8.17
N LEU A 204 -14.04 -6.72 -7.33
CA LEU A 204 -15.23 -6.48 -6.51
C LEU A 204 -16.51 -6.30 -7.34
N LYS A 205 -16.41 -5.71 -8.54
CA LYS A 205 -17.55 -5.44 -9.41
C LYS A 205 -17.90 -6.62 -10.32
N SER A 206 -16.91 -7.38 -10.77
CA SER A 206 -17.09 -8.35 -11.86
C SER A 206 -17.04 -9.82 -11.44
N SER A 207 -16.51 -10.15 -10.25
CA SER A 207 -16.44 -11.54 -9.79
C SER A 207 -17.72 -11.98 -9.08
N ASP A 208 -18.04 -13.26 -9.20
CA ASP A 208 -19.06 -13.85 -8.33
C ASP A 208 -18.58 -13.84 -6.85
N PRO A 209 -19.50 -13.75 -5.87
CA PRO A 209 -19.13 -13.64 -4.46
C PRO A 209 -18.29 -14.80 -3.93
N ALA A 210 -18.50 -16.02 -4.44
CA ALA A 210 -17.79 -17.21 -3.97
C ALA A 210 -16.33 -17.19 -4.43
N ARG A 211 -16.08 -16.85 -5.69
CA ARG A 211 -14.73 -16.67 -6.23
C ARG A 211 -14.00 -15.54 -5.53
N LEU A 212 -14.66 -14.38 -5.35
CA LEU A 212 -14.06 -13.24 -4.65
C LEU A 212 -13.60 -13.62 -3.23
N ALA A 213 -14.45 -14.29 -2.47
CA ALA A 213 -14.12 -14.75 -1.12
C ALA A 213 -12.99 -15.80 -1.12
N SER A 214 -13.01 -16.74 -2.07
CA SER A 214 -11.98 -17.78 -2.20
C SER A 214 -10.61 -17.20 -2.53
N ASP A 215 -10.52 -16.30 -3.51
CA ASP A 215 -9.29 -15.64 -3.90
C ASP A 215 -8.77 -14.74 -2.76
N THR A 216 -9.65 -13.95 -2.13
CA THR A 216 -9.28 -13.11 -0.98
C THR A 216 -8.72 -13.95 0.17
N LYS A 217 -9.37 -15.06 0.51
CA LYS A 217 -8.88 -16.01 1.52
C LYS A 217 -7.49 -16.53 1.17
N LYS A 218 -7.27 -16.88 -0.10
CA LYS A 218 -5.98 -17.36 -0.59
C LYS A 218 -4.86 -16.33 -0.39
N GLY A 219 -5.12 -15.07 -0.72
CA GLY A 219 -4.17 -13.97 -0.47
C GLY A 219 -3.85 -13.78 1.01
N LEU A 220 -4.89 -13.77 1.86
CA LEU A 220 -4.73 -13.66 3.31
C LEU A 220 -3.93 -14.83 3.91
N ASP A 221 -4.21 -16.06 3.48
CA ASP A 221 -3.48 -17.24 3.95
C ASP A 221 -2.01 -17.21 3.50
N LEU A 222 -1.74 -16.72 2.29
CA LEU A 222 -0.37 -16.50 1.84
C LEU A 222 0.37 -15.49 2.72
N LEU A 223 -0.24 -14.33 2.99
CA LEU A 223 0.38 -13.28 3.83
C LEU A 223 0.69 -13.81 5.23
N ARG A 224 -0.23 -14.56 5.83
CA ARG A 224 0.01 -15.26 7.11
C ARG A 224 1.22 -16.19 7.03
N SER A 225 1.33 -17.00 5.97
CA SER A 225 2.44 -17.94 5.79
C SER A 225 3.82 -17.26 5.65
N LEU A 226 3.86 -16.04 5.13
CA LEU A 226 5.08 -15.26 4.94
C LEU A 226 5.48 -14.48 6.22
N GLY A 227 4.75 -14.63 7.32
CA GLY A 227 4.89 -13.77 8.50
C GLY A 227 4.42 -12.33 8.26
N GLN A 228 3.85 -12.04 7.09
CA GLN A 228 3.32 -10.74 6.72
C GLN A 228 1.87 -10.51 7.19
N GLY A 229 1.22 -11.57 7.69
CA GLY A 229 -0.02 -11.42 8.45
C GLY A 229 0.14 -10.54 9.70
N ALA A 230 1.39 -10.35 10.18
CA ALA A 230 1.76 -9.41 11.23
C ALA A 230 2.26 -8.05 10.70
N LEU A 231 2.82 -7.98 9.48
CA LEU A 231 3.26 -6.73 8.83
C LEU A 231 2.14 -5.70 8.68
N TYR A 232 0.91 -6.20 8.61
CA TYR A 232 -0.35 -5.44 8.61
C TYR A 232 -1.32 -6.07 9.60
N GLY A 233 -0.79 -6.68 10.67
CA GLY A 233 -1.51 -7.38 11.72
C GLY A 233 -2.34 -6.50 12.62
N ILE A 234 -2.80 -5.36 12.09
CA ILE A 234 -3.95 -4.64 12.56
C ILE A 234 -4.80 -4.21 11.35
N PRO A 235 -5.81 -5.00 10.97
CA PRO A 235 -6.95 -4.50 10.22
C PRO A 235 -7.96 -3.75 11.10
#